data_AF-A0A7C3PR26-F1
#
_entry.id   AF-A0A7C3PR26-F1
#
_cell.length_a   1.000
_cell.length_b   1.000
_cell.length_c   1.000
_cell.angle_alpha   90.00
_cell.angle_beta   90.00
_cell.angle_gamma   90.00
#
_symmetry.space_group_name_H-M   'P 1'
#
loop_
_entity.id
_entity.type
_entity.pdbx_description
1 polymer ?
#
loop_
_entity_poly.entity_id
_entity_poly.type
_entity_poly.pdbx_seq_one_letter_code
_entity_poly.pdbx_strand_id
1 'polypeptide(L)'
;MNKRSFILLLGLAVSATVLTSCGSGTENNDGSGDDTATVSQDNSRKNASLVFKSIPSPAELTSLIKQAGASYDFKLLNDVNNKSKYVSTTAKALNLGVYGADLSYASIFDQTQESMLYIQCAQALAGGIGAGSAFDDQTINRMNDNKGNSDSMLNIITDTYNNTDDLLSEGGRSGVSALVVAGGWIEASYIGTQLCQTSKNNAEIVKRIAELKGSLE
;
A
#
# COMPACT_ATOMS: atom_id res chain seq x y z
N MET A 1 -10.11 24.31 -70.86
CA MET A 1 -9.58 22.99 -71.29
C MET A 1 -8.43 22.63 -70.36
N ASN A 2 -8.40 21.56 -69.57
CA ASN A 2 -9.35 20.48 -69.33
C ASN A 2 -8.89 19.68 -68.09
N LYS A 3 -9.90 19.24 -67.32
CA LYS A 3 -10.02 17.91 -66.69
C LYS A 3 -9.06 17.57 -65.53
N ARG A 4 -9.57 17.78 -64.31
CA ARG A 4 -9.51 16.82 -63.18
C ARG A 4 -10.34 17.21 -61.95
N SER A 5 -11.16 18.26 -62.03
CA SER A 5 -12.26 18.53 -61.10
C SER A 5 -13.55 17.87 -61.60
N PHE A 6 -13.72 16.58 -61.34
CA PHE A 6 -14.99 15.84 -61.30
C PHE A 6 -14.64 14.38 -60.97
N ILE A 7 -15.44 13.70 -60.13
CA ILE A 7 -15.25 12.35 -59.55
C ILE A 7 -14.42 12.43 -58.25
N LEU A 8 -14.89 12.21 -57.01
CA LEU A 8 -16.08 11.59 -56.42
C LEU A 8 -16.13 12.09 -54.95
N LEU A 9 -16.94 13.10 -54.63
CA LEU A 9 -18.11 12.96 -53.76
C LEU A 9 -18.71 11.53 -53.68
N LEU A 10 -18.37 10.77 -52.64
CA LEU A 10 -19.28 9.81 -51.96
C LEU A 10 -18.65 9.23 -50.67
N GLY A 11 -19.41 9.23 -49.56
CA GLY A 11 -19.20 8.34 -48.40
C GLY A 11 -18.44 8.98 -47.22
N LEU A 12 -19.03 9.87 -46.42
CA LEU A 12 -20.03 9.62 -45.36
C LEU A 12 -19.45 8.95 -44.09
N ALA A 13 -19.28 9.79 -43.06
CA ALA A 13 -19.55 9.60 -41.62
C ALA A 13 -19.08 8.33 -40.88
N VAL A 14 -18.23 8.53 -39.86
CA VAL A 14 -18.39 7.98 -38.48
C VAL A 14 -17.67 8.97 -37.54
N SER A 15 -18.40 9.92 -36.95
CA SER A 15 -18.98 9.88 -35.60
C SER A 15 -17.97 10.13 -34.48
N ALA A 16 -17.81 11.42 -34.13
CA ALA A 16 -17.28 11.86 -32.86
C ALA A 16 -18.43 11.85 -31.83
N THR A 17 -18.50 10.82 -30.99
CA THR A 17 -19.45 10.78 -29.88
C THR A 17 -18.85 11.53 -28.69
N VAL A 18 -19.26 12.79 -28.58
CA VAL A 18 -19.27 13.55 -27.33
C VAL A 18 -20.48 13.05 -26.54
N LEU A 19 -20.25 12.35 -25.43
CA LEU A 19 -21.30 12.03 -24.47
C LEU A 19 -21.27 13.04 -23.34
N THR A 20 -22.16 14.04 -23.43
CA THR A 20 -22.67 14.82 -22.30
C THR A 20 -24.18 14.59 -22.21
N SER A 21 -24.62 13.91 -21.16
CA SER A 21 -26.00 13.89 -20.62
C SER A 21 -25.92 13.09 -19.31
N CYS A 22 -26.46 13.48 -18.15
CA CYS A 22 -27.69 14.18 -17.79
C CYS A 22 -27.37 14.95 -16.48
N GLY A 23 -27.85 16.15 -16.16
CA GLY A 23 -29.22 16.64 -16.31
C GLY A 23 -29.96 16.47 -14.97
N SER A 24 -29.96 17.54 -14.19
CA SER A 24 -30.57 17.71 -12.87
C SER A 24 -32.09 17.56 -12.86
N GLY A 25 -32.62 16.83 -11.89
CA GLY A 25 -34.02 16.87 -11.46
C GLY A 25 -34.14 16.54 -9.96
N THR A 26 -34.45 17.55 -9.14
CA THR A 26 -34.84 17.48 -7.72
C THR A 26 -36.28 16.94 -7.64
N GLU A 27 -36.71 16.02 -6.76
CA GLU A 27 -36.77 16.14 -5.30
C GLU A 27 -37.08 14.77 -4.62
N ASN A 28 -36.33 14.48 -3.54
CA ASN A 28 -36.56 13.64 -2.35
C ASN A 28 -37.31 12.28 -2.42
N ASN A 29 -36.57 11.19 -2.20
CA ASN A 29 -36.84 10.29 -1.08
C ASN A 29 -35.58 9.53 -0.63
N ASP A 30 -35.53 9.25 0.67
CA ASP A 30 -34.44 8.69 1.46
C ASP A 30 -33.84 7.39 0.89
N GLY A 31 -32.52 7.23 1.04
CA GLY A 31 -31.79 6.02 0.67
C GLY A 31 -30.45 6.31 0.02
N SER A 32 -29.51 6.91 0.77
CA SER A 32 -28.12 6.92 0.35
C SER A 32 -27.62 5.47 0.33
N GLY A 33 -27.57 4.92 -0.89
CA GLY A 33 -26.91 3.66 -1.19
C GLY A 33 -25.46 3.74 -0.75
N ASP A 34 -25.22 3.11 0.38
CA ASP A 34 -23.91 2.69 0.81
C ASP A 34 -23.43 1.62 -0.19
N ASP A 35 -22.74 2.03 -1.25
CA ASP A 35 -21.90 1.13 -2.03
C ASP A 35 -20.63 0.79 -1.22
N THR A 36 -20.84 0.35 0.02
CA THR A 36 -19.81 -0.38 0.75
C THR A 36 -19.75 -1.76 0.12
N ALA A 37 -18.76 -1.95 -0.74
CA ALA A 37 -18.28 -3.29 -1.05
C ALA A 37 -18.09 -4.01 0.29
N THR A 38 -18.97 -4.96 0.57
CA THR A 38 -18.99 -5.70 1.83
C THR A 38 -17.82 -6.65 1.78
N VAL A 39 -16.63 -6.16 2.14
CA VAL A 39 -15.46 -7.02 2.30
C VAL A 39 -15.74 -7.86 3.54
N SER A 40 -16.13 -9.11 3.31
CA SER A 40 -16.40 -10.07 4.38
C SER A 40 -15.23 -10.11 5.36
N GLN A 41 -15.51 -9.92 6.65
CA GLN A 41 -14.53 -9.83 7.75
C GLN A 41 -13.60 -11.04 7.86
N ASP A 42 -13.98 -12.19 7.27
CA ASP A 42 -13.15 -13.40 7.18
C ASP A 42 -12.12 -13.33 6.03
N ASN A 43 -12.45 -12.69 4.91
CA ASN A 43 -11.54 -12.51 3.79
C ASN A 43 -10.48 -11.42 4.10
N SER A 44 -10.85 -10.33 4.78
CA SER A 44 -9.90 -9.27 5.14
C SER A 44 -8.77 -9.74 6.06
N ARG A 45 -9.11 -10.54 7.08
CA ARG A 45 -8.13 -11.11 8.04
C ARG A 45 -7.20 -12.13 7.38
N LYS A 46 -7.75 -12.96 6.49
CA LYS A 46 -6.94 -13.87 5.66
C LYS A 46 -6.02 -13.07 4.76
N ASN A 47 -6.49 -12.01 4.10
CA ASN A 47 -5.70 -11.24 3.14
C ASN A 47 -4.60 -10.41 3.82
N ALA A 48 -4.82 -9.80 4.98
CA ALA A 48 -3.75 -9.14 5.75
C ALA A 48 -2.63 -10.13 6.10
N SER A 49 -3.01 -11.28 6.68
CA SER A 49 -2.08 -12.35 7.02
C SER A 49 -1.40 -12.95 5.79
N LEU A 50 -2.09 -13.06 4.66
CA LEU A 50 -1.57 -13.60 3.40
C LEU A 50 -0.65 -12.61 2.69
N VAL A 51 -0.94 -11.30 2.65
CA VAL A 51 0.00 -10.30 2.09
C VAL A 51 1.34 -10.37 2.82
N PHE A 52 1.34 -10.46 4.16
CA PHE A 52 2.58 -10.59 4.93
C PHE A 52 3.19 -12.00 4.92
N LYS A 53 2.41 -13.08 4.76
CA LYS A 53 2.90 -14.48 4.63
C LYS A 53 3.36 -14.86 3.22
N SER A 54 2.86 -14.18 2.18
CA SER A 54 3.28 -14.32 0.79
C SER A 54 4.56 -13.53 0.51
N ILE A 55 4.93 -12.62 1.41
CA ILE A 55 6.27 -12.04 1.45
C ILE A 55 7.20 -13.13 2.04
N PRO A 56 8.32 -13.48 1.38
CA PRO A 56 9.35 -14.34 1.95
C PRO A 56 9.69 -13.90 3.37
N SER A 57 10.18 -14.82 4.21
CA SER A 57 10.58 -14.43 5.55
C SER A 57 11.54 -13.22 5.50
N PRO A 58 11.50 -12.31 6.49
CA PRO A 58 12.41 -11.16 6.60
C PRO A 58 13.87 -11.45 6.19
N ALA A 59 14.40 -12.58 6.65
CA ALA A 59 15.74 -13.05 6.33
C ALA A 59 15.90 -13.49 4.85
N GLU A 60 14.91 -14.20 4.30
CA GLU A 60 14.89 -14.56 2.88
C GLU A 60 14.79 -13.34 1.99
N LEU A 61 13.92 -12.37 2.31
CA LEU A 61 13.74 -11.15 1.54
C LEU A 61 15.00 -10.27 1.57
N THR A 62 15.63 -10.15 2.74
CA THR A 62 16.91 -9.44 2.91
C THR A 62 18.02 -10.11 2.11
N SER A 63 18.14 -11.43 2.21
CA SER A 63 19.09 -12.23 1.43
C SER A 63 18.85 -12.05 -0.07
N LEU A 64 17.58 -12.06 -0.49
CA LEU A 64 17.16 -11.87 -1.86
C LEU A 64 17.57 -10.54 -2.45
N ILE A 65 17.24 -9.47 -1.74
CA ILE A 65 17.52 -8.10 -2.16
C ILE A 65 19.03 -7.86 -2.21
N LYS A 66 19.78 -8.38 -1.22
CA LYS A 66 21.26 -8.34 -1.20
C LYS A 66 21.85 -9.15 -2.37
N GLN A 67 21.32 -10.34 -2.67
CA GLN A 67 21.77 -11.18 -3.80
C GLN A 67 21.45 -10.56 -5.18
N ALA A 68 20.34 -9.84 -5.30
CA ALA A 68 19.97 -9.11 -6.51
C ALA A 68 20.88 -7.90 -6.80
N GLY A 69 21.72 -7.52 -5.81
CA GLY A 69 22.60 -6.35 -5.87
C GLY A 69 21.83 -5.04 -5.73
N ALA A 70 20.62 -5.08 -5.18
CA ALA A 70 19.85 -3.88 -4.89
C ALA A 70 20.57 -3.05 -3.82
N SER A 71 20.54 -1.74 -4.00
CA SER A 71 21.02 -0.77 -3.01
C SER A 71 19.83 -0.02 -2.42
N TYR A 72 20.00 0.45 -1.19
CA TYR A 72 19.00 1.29 -0.55
C TYR A 72 18.84 2.61 -1.32
N ASP A 73 17.60 3.02 -1.60
CA ASP A 73 17.29 4.34 -2.13
C ASP A 73 16.15 4.97 -1.33
N PHE A 74 16.51 5.98 -0.52
CA PHE A 74 15.56 6.72 0.31
C PHE A 74 14.50 7.45 -0.51
N LYS A 75 14.76 7.76 -1.78
CA LYS A 75 13.82 8.48 -2.66
C LYS A 75 12.61 7.65 -3.05
N LEU A 76 12.67 6.33 -2.82
CA LEU A 76 11.55 5.43 -3.03
C LEU A 76 10.52 5.56 -1.90
N LEU A 77 10.90 6.11 -0.75
CA LEU A 77 10.03 6.11 0.42
C LEU A 77 9.18 7.37 0.50
N ASN A 78 8.03 7.25 1.17
CA ASN A 78 7.18 8.39 1.42
C ASN A 78 7.85 9.38 2.37
N ASP A 79 7.88 10.67 2.00
CA ASP A 79 8.49 11.71 2.85
C ASP A 79 7.84 11.72 4.25
N VAL A 80 8.66 11.62 5.29
CA VAL A 80 8.23 11.63 6.70
C VAL A 80 7.46 12.89 7.10
N ASN A 81 7.61 13.98 6.34
CA ASN A 81 6.88 15.23 6.53
C ASN A 81 5.43 15.16 6.01
N ASN A 82 5.10 14.19 5.14
CA ASN A 82 3.76 14.02 4.59
C ASN A 82 2.74 13.56 5.63
N LYS A 83 3.15 13.01 6.78
CA LYS A 83 2.22 12.51 7.82
C LYS A 83 1.15 13.53 8.24
N SER A 84 1.53 14.81 8.28
CA SER A 84 0.63 15.92 8.65
C SER A 84 -0.42 16.24 7.59
N LYS A 85 -0.21 15.82 6.34
CA LYS A 85 -1.12 16.02 5.21
C LYS A 85 -2.27 15.00 5.22
N TYR A 86 -2.15 13.90 5.95
CA TYR A 86 -3.17 12.86 6.01
C TYR A 86 -4.18 13.15 7.13
N VAL A 87 -5.29 13.79 6.74
CA VAL A 87 -6.29 14.28 7.71
C VAL A 87 -7.43 13.29 7.95
N SER A 88 -8.02 12.73 6.89
CA SER A 88 -9.18 11.83 7.00
C SER A 88 -8.77 10.44 7.51
N THR A 89 -9.71 9.71 8.12
CA THR A 89 -9.50 8.33 8.56
C THR A 89 -9.03 7.45 7.41
N THR A 90 -9.65 7.58 6.23
CA THR A 90 -9.27 6.85 5.02
C THR A 90 -7.83 7.15 4.60
N ALA A 91 -7.44 8.43 4.55
CA ALA A 91 -6.09 8.83 4.19
C ALA A 91 -5.06 8.33 5.21
N LYS A 92 -5.35 8.44 6.51
CA LYS A 92 -4.46 7.94 7.57
C LYS A 92 -4.31 6.43 7.52
N ALA A 93 -5.40 5.69 7.33
CA ALA A 93 -5.36 4.23 7.26
C ALA A 93 -4.55 3.75 6.06
N LEU A 94 -4.83 4.29 4.87
CA LEU A 94 -4.08 3.95 3.66
C LEU A 94 -2.58 4.27 3.83
N ASN A 95 -2.25 5.45 4.35
CA ASN A 95 -0.85 5.86 4.51
C ASN A 95 -0.15 5.23 5.72
N LEU A 96 -0.88 4.67 6.69
CA LEU A 96 -0.31 3.81 7.71
C LEU A 96 0.28 2.56 7.07
N GLY A 97 -0.46 1.95 6.14
CA GLY A 97 0.03 0.85 5.31
C GLY A 97 1.31 1.20 4.55
N VAL A 98 1.29 2.34 3.84
CA VAL A 98 2.45 2.87 3.12
C VAL A 98 3.66 3.02 4.04
N TYR A 99 3.53 3.76 5.15
CA TYR A 99 4.66 4.01 6.03
C TYR A 99 5.19 2.76 6.74
N GLY A 100 4.38 1.73 6.96
CA GLY A 100 4.94 0.50 7.52
C GLY A 100 5.59 -0.41 6.46
N ALA A 101 5.24 -0.28 5.17
CA ALA A 101 6.04 -0.84 4.09
C ALA A 101 7.39 -0.11 3.97
N ASP A 102 7.40 1.22 4.05
CA ASP A 102 8.62 2.04 4.07
C ASP A 102 9.52 1.67 5.27
N LEU A 103 8.91 1.51 6.46
CA LEU A 103 9.58 1.06 7.66
C LEU A 103 10.24 -0.32 7.45
N SER A 104 9.52 -1.25 6.84
CA SER A 104 10.03 -2.59 6.55
C SER A 104 11.19 -2.52 5.57
N TYR A 105 11.09 -1.73 4.51
CA TYR A 105 12.16 -1.50 3.55
C TYR A 105 13.41 -0.88 4.19
N ALA A 106 13.26 0.20 4.95
CA ALA A 106 14.37 0.81 5.69
C ALA A 106 15.05 -0.20 6.63
N SER A 107 14.24 -1.03 7.32
CA SER A 107 14.75 -2.05 8.24
C SER A 107 15.51 -3.16 7.51
N ILE A 108 15.03 -3.66 6.37
CA ILE A 108 15.72 -4.67 5.54
C ILE A 108 17.13 -4.23 5.14
N PHE A 109 17.31 -2.93 4.87
CA PHE A 109 18.57 -2.33 4.49
C PHE A 109 19.40 -1.81 5.68
N ASP A 110 19.03 -2.20 6.90
CA ASP A 110 19.75 -1.84 8.12
C ASP A 110 19.80 -0.30 8.34
N GLN A 111 18.82 0.47 7.82
CA GLN A 111 18.74 1.94 7.94
C GLN A 111 18.06 2.37 9.24
N THR A 112 18.77 2.18 10.36
CA THR A 112 18.24 2.37 11.70
C THR A 112 17.62 3.75 11.95
N GLN A 113 18.24 4.84 11.48
CA GLN A 113 17.73 6.19 11.75
C GLN A 113 16.41 6.44 11.03
N GLU A 114 16.37 6.08 9.76
CA GLU A 114 15.19 6.16 8.89
C GLU A 114 14.07 5.30 9.44
N SER A 115 14.34 4.05 9.85
CA SER A 115 13.34 3.19 10.48
C SER A 115 12.69 3.86 11.70
N MET A 116 13.47 4.53 12.55
CA MET A 116 12.90 5.24 13.71
C MET A 116 12.02 6.43 13.32
N LEU A 117 12.28 7.10 12.20
CA LEU A 117 11.41 8.16 11.68
C LEU A 117 10.09 7.58 11.16
N TYR A 118 10.15 6.44 10.46
CA TYR A 118 8.96 5.75 9.96
C TYR A 118 8.09 5.16 11.08
N ILE A 119 8.70 4.65 12.16
CA ILE A 119 7.97 4.24 13.38
C ILE A 119 7.13 5.40 13.92
N GLN A 120 7.71 6.60 14.03
CA GLN A 120 6.99 7.77 14.52
C GLN A 120 5.85 8.20 13.57
N CYS A 121 6.04 8.06 12.26
CA CYS A 121 4.98 8.33 11.28
C CYS A 121 3.83 7.34 11.42
N ALA A 122 4.15 6.04 11.48
CA ALA A 122 3.18 4.97 11.66
C ALA A 122 2.41 5.12 13.00
N GLN A 123 3.11 5.34 14.10
CA GLN A 123 2.50 5.56 15.42
C GLN A 123 1.52 6.74 15.40
N ALA A 124 1.90 7.87 14.79
CA ALA A 124 1.04 9.05 14.71
C ALA A 124 -0.24 8.78 13.89
N LEU A 125 -0.13 8.08 12.76
CA LEU A 125 -1.29 7.73 11.94
C LEU A 125 -2.19 6.70 12.63
N ALA A 126 -1.61 5.67 13.25
CA ALA A 126 -2.32 4.67 14.03
C ALA A 126 -3.13 5.31 15.16
N GLY A 127 -2.52 6.24 15.92
CA GLY A 127 -3.23 7.04 16.91
C GLY A 127 -4.40 7.82 16.31
N GLY A 128 -4.19 8.44 15.15
CA GLY A 128 -5.21 9.20 14.43
C GLY A 128 -6.38 8.38 13.86
N ILE A 129 -6.27 7.05 13.84
CA ILE A 129 -7.35 6.12 13.48
C ILE A 129 -7.80 5.24 14.65
N GLY A 130 -7.37 5.52 15.89
CA GLY A 130 -7.80 4.76 17.06
C GLY A 130 -7.15 3.39 17.22
N ALA A 131 -6.02 3.14 16.56
CA ALA A 131 -5.20 1.94 16.71
C ALA A 131 -3.86 2.22 17.42
N GLY A 132 -3.76 3.35 18.13
CA GLY A 132 -2.51 3.80 18.77
C GLY A 132 -1.95 2.83 19.81
N SER A 133 -2.79 2.00 20.44
CA SER A 133 -2.35 1.00 21.41
C SER A 133 -1.50 -0.13 20.79
N ALA A 134 -1.55 -0.33 19.47
CA ALA A 134 -0.61 -1.24 18.80
C ALA A 134 0.83 -0.71 18.81
N PHE A 135 1.02 0.60 19.07
CA PHE A 135 2.30 1.30 19.15
C PHE A 135 2.52 1.87 20.56
N ASP A 136 2.17 1.08 21.58
CA ASP A 136 2.39 1.44 22.98
C ASP A 136 3.89 1.50 23.35
N ASP A 137 4.18 2.01 24.54
CA ASP A 137 5.56 2.18 25.01
C ASP A 137 6.33 0.85 25.02
N GLN A 138 5.66 -0.27 25.33
CA GLN A 138 6.29 -1.58 25.32
C GLN A 138 6.74 -1.97 23.89
N THR A 139 5.88 -1.75 22.91
CA THR A 139 6.16 -2.02 21.50
C THR A 139 7.26 -1.12 20.97
N ILE A 140 7.20 0.18 21.25
CA ILE A 140 8.23 1.15 20.86
C ILE A 140 9.58 0.82 21.51
N ASN A 141 9.59 0.40 22.77
CA ASN A 141 10.82 -0.04 23.44
C ASN A 141 11.40 -1.30 22.78
N ARG A 142 10.57 -2.30 22.46
CA ARG A 142 11.01 -3.48 21.69
C ARG A 142 11.64 -3.09 20.35
N MET A 143 11.03 -2.16 19.61
CA MET A 143 11.61 -1.66 18.35
C MET A 143 12.94 -0.95 18.59
N ASN A 144 13.05 -0.07 19.59
CA ASN A 144 14.29 0.62 19.94
C ASN A 144 15.43 -0.34 20.31
N ASP A 145 15.13 -1.36 21.11
CA ASP A 145 16.11 -2.35 21.56
C ASP A 145 16.61 -3.25 20.41
N ASN A 146 15.79 -3.41 19.36
CA ASN A 146 16.09 -4.24 18.20
C ASN A 146 16.43 -3.43 16.94
N LYS A 147 16.67 -2.11 17.06
CA LYS A 147 16.86 -1.20 15.92
C LYS A 147 18.04 -1.49 14.99
N GLY A 148 18.99 -2.31 15.45
CA GLY A 148 20.14 -2.79 14.67
C GLY A 148 20.05 -4.26 14.29
N ASN A 149 18.90 -4.90 14.51
CA ASN A 149 18.65 -6.29 14.18
C ASN A 149 17.41 -6.37 13.28
N SER A 150 17.64 -6.44 11.98
CA SER A 150 16.61 -6.35 10.94
C SER A 150 15.60 -7.49 11.00
N ASP A 151 16.05 -8.71 11.30
CA ASP A 151 15.15 -9.87 11.45
C ASP A 151 14.21 -9.68 12.65
N SER A 152 14.75 -9.31 13.81
CA SER A 152 13.94 -9.05 15.01
C SER A 152 13.02 -7.84 14.81
N MET A 153 13.52 -6.78 14.17
CA MET A 153 12.74 -5.59 13.86
C MET A 153 11.54 -5.93 12.96
N LEU A 154 11.75 -6.70 11.88
CA LEU A 154 10.69 -7.08 10.96
C LEU A 154 9.62 -7.97 11.62
N ASN A 155 10.02 -8.85 12.53
CA ASN A 155 9.06 -9.61 13.35
C ASN A 155 8.21 -8.68 14.24
N ILE A 156 8.83 -7.70 14.90
CA ILE A 156 8.10 -6.74 15.73
C ILE A 156 7.14 -5.89 14.88
N ILE A 157 7.57 -5.42 13.71
CA ILE A 157 6.72 -4.70 12.75
C ILE A 157 5.50 -5.54 12.36
N THR A 158 5.72 -6.82 12.07
CA THR A 158 4.66 -7.76 11.70
C THR A 158 3.65 -7.97 12.84
N ASP A 159 4.15 -8.18 14.07
CA ASP A 159 3.30 -8.27 15.27
C ASP A 159 2.45 -7.01 15.44
N THR A 160 3.06 -5.83 15.32
CA THR A 160 2.38 -4.53 15.44
C THR A 160 1.31 -4.33 14.38
N TYR A 161 1.56 -4.79 13.14
CA TYR A 161 0.57 -4.76 12.07
C TYR A 161 -0.62 -5.67 12.34
N ASN A 162 -0.38 -6.90 12.79
CA ASN A 162 -1.45 -7.82 13.16
C ASN A 162 -2.29 -7.25 14.31
N ASN A 163 -1.65 -6.69 15.34
CA ASN A 163 -2.36 -6.02 16.44
C ASN A 163 -3.18 -4.82 15.95
N THR A 164 -2.68 -4.08 14.95
CA THR A 164 -3.44 -2.98 14.33
C THR A 164 -4.68 -3.50 13.60
N ASP A 165 -4.57 -4.59 12.85
CA ASP A 165 -5.71 -5.24 12.18
C ASP A 165 -6.74 -5.75 13.20
N ASP A 166 -6.29 -6.42 14.26
CA ASP A 166 -7.18 -6.94 15.31
C ASP A 166 -7.94 -5.79 15.99
N LEU A 167 -7.25 -4.73 16.42
CA LEU A 167 -7.89 -3.56 17.05
C LEU A 167 -8.94 -2.89 16.14
N LEU A 168 -8.67 -2.79 14.85
CA LEU A 168 -9.60 -2.19 13.89
C LEU A 168 -10.75 -3.14 13.54
N SER A 169 -10.48 -4.42 13.34
CA SER A 169 -11.46 -5.41 12.89
C SER A 169 -12.40 -5.86 14.00
N GLU A 170 -11.91 -6.07 15.23
CA GLU A 170 -12.72 -6.36 16.41
C GLU A 170 -13.60 -5.16 16.80
N GLY A 171 -13.12 -3.95 16.56
CA GLY A 171 -13.90 -2.71 16.74
C GLY A 171 -14.97 -2.47 15.66
N GLY A 172 -15.25 -3.44 14.78
CA GLY A 172 -16.22 -3.31 13.69
C GLY A 172 -15.78 -2.41 12.54
N ARG A 173 -14.49 -2.05 12.47
CA ARG A 173 -13.92 -1.11 11.49
C ARG A 173 -13.04 -1.85 10.46
N SER A 174 -13.50 -3.01 10.02
CA SER A 174 -12.79 -3.86 9.04
C SER A 174 -12.49 -3.15 7.73
N GLY A 175 -13.32 -2.18 7.30
CA GLY A 175 -13.02 -1.34 6.14
C GLY A 175 -11.80 -0.44 6.34
N VAL A 176 -11.57 0.07 7.56
CA VAL A 176 -10.37 0.84 7.90
C VAL A 176 -9.15 -0.07 7.89
N SER A 177 -9.27 -1.28 8.44
CA SER A 177 -8.17 -2.25 8.39
C SER A 177 -7.81 -2.65 6.95
N ALA A 178 -8.82 -2.89 6.11
CA ALA A 178 -8.61 -3.21 4.70
C ALA A 178 -7.83 -2.11 3.96
N LEU A 179 -8.05 -0.84 4.30
CA LEU A 179 -7.27 0.28 3.75
C LEU A 179 -5.80 0.24 4.19
N VAL A 180 -5.51 -0.12 5.43
CA VAL A 180 -4.14 -0.30 5.93
C VAL A 180 -3.43 -1.38 5.11
N VAL A 181 -4.07 -2.53 4.93
CA VAL A 181 -3.52 -3.65 4.13
C VAL A 181 -3.32 -3.23 2.68
N ALA A 182 -4.30 -2.56 2.07
CA ALA A 182 -4.21 -2.09 0.69
C ALA A 182 -3.05 -1.09 0.50
N GLY A 183 -2.86 -0.17 1.44
CA GLY A 183 -1.76 0.79 1.39
C GLY A 183 -0.40 0.13 1.45
N GLY A 184 -0.23 -0.84 2.36
CA GLY A 184 1.01 -1.60 2.47
C GLY A 184 1.29 -2.45 1.24
N TRP A 185 0.26 -3.06 0.66
CA TRP A 185 0.39 -3.85 -0.57
C TRP A 185 0.77 -3.00 -1.78
N ILE A 186 0.14 -1.82 -1.95
CA ILE A 186 0.47 -0.87 -3.02
C ILE A 186 1.93 -0.42 -2.91
N GLU A 187 2.36 -0.03 -1.71
CA GLU A 187 3.72 0.48 -1.50
C GLU A 187 4.77 -0.62 -1.66
N ALA A 188 4.55 -1.81 -1.10
CA ALA A 188 5.44 -2.95 -1.28
C ALA A 188 5.58 -3.35 -2.77
N SER A 189 4.48 -3.30 -3.52
CA SER A 189 4.48 -3.54 -4.96
C SER A 189 5.28 -2.46 -5.70
N TYR A 190 5.06 -1.19 -5.36
CA TYR A 190 5.82 -0.07 -5.92
C TYR A 190 7.32 -0.24 -5.66
N ILE A 191 7.75 -0.34 -4.40
CA ILE A 191 9.15 -0.53 -4.02
C ILE A 191 9.75 -1.74 -4.75
N GLY A 192 9.07 -2.89 -4.74
CA GLY A 192 9.53 -4.10 -5.43
C GLY A 192 9.79 -3.86 -6.92
N THR A 193 8.87 -3.19 -7.61
CA THR A 193 9.04 -2.87 -9.05
C THR A 193 10.19 -1.89 -9.29
N GLN A 194 10.43 -0.93 -8.40
CA GLN A 194 11.56 0.00 -8.51
C GLN A 194 12.90 -0.72 -8.30
N LEU A 195 12.97 -1.61 -7.31
CA LEU A 195 14.16 -2.43 -7.08
C LEU A 195 14.50 -3.32 -8.27
N CYS A 196 13.49 -3.84 -8.99
CA CYS A 196 13.71 -4.61 -10.23
C CYS A 196 14.41 -3.78 -11.33
N GLN A 197 14.19 -2.47 -11.39
CA GLN A 197 14.80 -1.61 -12.40
C GLN A 197 16.28 -1.35 -12.11
N THR A 198 16.65 -1.29 -10.83
CA THR A 198 18.02 -0.97 -10.40
C THR A 198 18.88 -2.21 -10.13
N SER A 199 18.26 -3.38 -9.97
CA SER A 199 18.96 -4.64 -9.65
C SER A 199 19.56 -5.28 -10.89
N LYS A 200 20.81 -5.76 -10.79
CA LYS A 200 21.51 -6.45 -11.88
C LYS A 200 20.94 -7.86 -12.14
N ASN A 201 20.43 -8.51 -11.10
CA ASN A 201 19.81 -9.83 -11.18
C ASN A 201 18.45 -9.81 -10.49
N ASN A 202 17.41 -9.45 -11.24
CA ASN A 202 16.07 -9.18 -10.70
C ASN A 202 15.11 -10.38 -10.77
N ALA A 203 15.53 -11.53 -11.30
CA ALA A 203 14.63 -12.67 -11.56
C ALA A 203 13.86 -13.13 -10.31
N GLU A 204 14.56 -13.22 -9.17
CA GLU A 204 13.92 -13.65 -7.93
C GLU A 204 13.08 -12.53 -7.29
N ILE A 205 13.42 -11.24 -7.47
CA ILE A 205 12.54 -10.12 -7.09
C ILE A 205 11.24 -10.16 -7.92
N VAL A 206 11.35 -10.37 -9.23
CA VAL A 206 10.20 -10.52 -10.14
C VAL A 206 9.31 -11.69 -9.71
N LYS A 207 9.90 -12.81 -9.31
CA LYS A 207 9.16 -13.96 -8.78
C LYS A 207 8.40 -13.62 -7.50
N ARG A 208 9.01 -12.89 -6.56
CA ARG A 208 8.30 -12.44 -5.34
C ARG A 208 7.16 -11.48 -5.63
N ILE A 209 7.34 -10.55 -6.57
CA ILE A 209 6.26 -9.67 -7.03
C ILE A 209 5.14 -10.50 -7.67
N ALA A 210 5.48 -11.54 -8.45
CA ALA A 210 4.48 -12.43 -9.02
C ALA A 210 3.71 -13.23 -7.95
N GLU A 211 4.37 -13.63 -6.86
CA GLU A 211 3.73 -14.30 -5.71
C GLU A 211 2.75 -13.38 -4.98
N LEU A 212 2.98 -12.05 -4.95
CA LEU A 212 2.00 -11.09 -4.41
C LEU A 212 0.65 -11.14 -5.14
N LYS A 213 0.58 -11.61 -6.38
CA LYS A 213 -0.70 -11.84 -7.08
C LYS A 213 -1.60 -12.79 -6.28
N GLY A 214 -1.04 -13.82 -5.64
CA GLY A 214 -1.81 -14.80 -4.86
C GLY A 214 -2.48 -14.22 -3.61
N SER A 215 -2.08 -13.02 -3.17
CA SER A 215 -2.73 -12.32 -2.05
C SER A 215 -3.99 -11.52 -2.45
N LEU A 216 -4.27 -11.43 -3.76
CA LEU A 216 -5.46 -10.76 -4.31
C LEU A 216 -6.63 -11.72 -4.59
N GLU A 217 -6.37 -13.03 -4.53
CA GLU A 217 -7.33 -14.12 -4.79
C GLU A 217 -7.83 -14.74 -3.47
#